data_AF-A0A966Q519-F1
#
_entry.id   AF-A0A966Q519-F1
#
_cell.length_a   1.000
_cell.length_b   1.000
_cell.length_c   1.000
_cell.angle_alpha   90.00
_cell.angle_beta   90.00
_cell.angle_gamma   90.00
#
_symmetry.space_group_name_H-M   'P 1'
#
loop_
_entity.id
_entity.type
_entity.pdbx_description
1 polymer ?
#
loop_
_entity_poly.entity_id
_entity_poly.type
_entity_poly.pdbx_seq_one_letter_code
_entity_poly.pdbx_strand_id
1 'polypeptide(L)' 'PEARYFAVGPIGKDQVEDYAMRKGVALSEMEKWLQPNLAYEPKS' A
#
# COMPACT_ATOMS: atom_id res chain seq x y z
N PRO A 1 24.88 7.74 -12.34
CA PRO A 1 24.03 7.54 -11.15
C PRO A 1 22.65 8.22 -11.33
N GLU A 2 21.60 7.44 -11.53
CA GLU A 2 20.24 7.97 -11.81
C GLU A 2 19.26 7.80 -10.64
N ALA A 3 19.61 6.99 -9.65
CA ALA A 3 18.77 6.73 -8.48
C ALA A 3 18.71 7.97 -7.56
N ARG A 4 17.49 8.32 -7.13
CA ARG A 4 17.20 9.42 -6.20
C ARG A 4 16.07 9.03 -5.25
N TYR A 5 16.04 9.63 -4.06
CA TYR A 5 14.91 9.48 -3.13
C TYR A 5 13.68 10.23 -3.65
N PHE A 6 12.50 9.64 -3.45
CA PHE A 6 11.22 10.26 -3.74
C PHE A 6 10.14 9.73 -2.78
N ALA A 7 9.08 10.49 -2.58
CA ALA A 7 7.92 10.06 -1.80
C ALA A 7 7.00 9.19 -2.67
N VAL A 8 6.49 8.09 -2.10
CA VAL A 8 5.59 7.15 -2.80
C VAL A 8 4.22 7.78 -3.09
N GLY A 9 3.74 8.65 -2.21
CA GLY A 9 2.42 9.29 -2.35
C GLY A 9 1.25 8.35 -1.98
N PRO A 10 0.00 8.83 -2.14
CA PRO A 10 -1.18 8.05 -1.82
C PRO A 10 -1.36 6.89 -2.82
N ILE A 11 -1.68 5.70 -2.32
CA ILE A 11 -1.86 4.46 -3.11
C ILE A 11 -3.33 3.98 -3.09
N GLY A 12 -3.78 3.44 -4.23
CA GLY A 12 -5.12 2.91 -4.41
C GLY A 12 -5.29 1.49 -3.86
N LYS A 13 -6.55 1.06 -3.70
CA LYS A 13 -6.90 -0.28 -3.20
C LYS A 13 -6.34 -1.41 -4.07
N ASP A 14 -6.32 -1.20 -5.38
CA ASP A 14 -5.73 -2.10 -6.36
C ASP A 14 -4.24 -2.35 -6.12
N GLN A 15 -3.48 -1.30 -5.80
CA GLN A 15 -2.05 -1.42 -5.47
C GLN A 15 -1.81 -2.14 -4.15
N VAL A 16 -2.67 -1.91 -3.15
CA VAL A 16 -2.58 -2.58 -1.86
C VAL A 16 -2.95 -4.07 -1.98
N GLU A 17 -3.99 -4.40 -2.75
CA GLU A 17 -4.39 -5.78 -3.04
C GLU A 17 -3.27 -6.56 -3.75
N ASP A 18 -2.69 -5.98 -4.80
CA ASP A 18 -1.56 -6.59 -5.50
C ASP A 18 -0.36 -6.80 -4.57
N TYR A 19 -0.05 -5.82 -3.72
CA TYR A 19 1.05 -5.93 -2.78
C TYR A 19 0.78 -6.96 -1.67
N ALA A 20 -0.44 -7.04 -1.15
CA ALA A 20 -0.86 -8.05 -0.19
C ALA A 20 -0.72 -9.46 -0.76
N MET A 21 -1.18 -9.68 -2.02
CA MET A 21 -1.03 -10.96 -2.72
C MET A 21 0.44 -11.35 -2.89
N ARG A 22 1.30 -10.43 -3.35
CA ARG A 22 2.74 -10.69 -3.51
C ARG A 22 3.43 -11.02 -2.20
N LYS A 23 2.94 -10.47 -1.09
CA LYS A 23 3.49 -10.69 0.26
C LYS A 23 2.85 -11.87 0.98
N GLY A 24 1.77 -12.45 0.43
CA GLY A 24 1.06 -13.58 1.02
C GLY A 24 0.34 -13.24 2.33
N VAL A 25 -0.06 -11.98 2.52
CA VAL A 25 -0.76 -11.51 3.72
C VAL A 25 -2.19 -11.10 3.38
N ALA A 26 -3.05 -11.01 4.40
CA ALA A 26 -4.41 -10.53 4.21
C ALA A 26 -4.42 -9.04 3.80
N LEU A 27 -5.40 -8.63 2.98
CA LEU A 27 -5.57 -7.22 2.59
C LEU A 27 -5.67 -6.31 3.82
N SER A 28 -6.45 -6.70 4.82
CA SER A 28 -6.63 -5.92 6.06
C SER A 28 -5.35 -5.79 6.89
N GLU A 29 -4.42 -6.74 6.78
CA GLU A 29 -3.10 -6.62 7.39
C GLU A 29 -2.26 -5.60 6.62
N MET A 30 -2.26 -5.66 5.29
CA MET A 30 -1.54 -4.71 4.46
C MET A 30 -2.06 -3.27 4.61
N GLU A 31 -3.38 -3.10 4.70
CA GLU A 31 -4.03 -1.81 4.94
C GLU A 31 -3.59 -1.19 6.28
N LYS A 32 -3.38 -1.99 7.32
CA LYS A 32 -2.83 -1.52 8.60
C LYS A 32 -1.38 -1.05 8.47
N TRP A 33 -0.54 -1.79 7.74
CA TRP A 33 0.86 -1.41 7.51
C TRP A 33 1.00 -0.15 6.67
N LEU A 34 0.11 0.04 5.69
CA LEU A 34 0.18 1.14 4.72
C LEU A 34 -0.76 2.30 5.02
N GLN A 35 -1.43 2.29 6.19
CA GLN A 35 -2.43 3.29 6.59
C GLN A 35 -2.03 4.75 6.26
N PRO A 36 -0.79 5.23 6.52
CA PRO A 36 -0.43 6.61 6.24
C PRO A 36 -0.41 6.98 4.75
N ASN A 37 -0.36 5.98 3.87
CA ASN A 37 -0.23 6.14 2.42
C ASN A 37 -1.52 5.76 1.67
N LEU A 38 -2.61 5.38 2.33
CA LEU A 38 -3.82 4.97 1.60
C LEU A 38 -4.57 6.18 1.02
N ALA A 39 -4.97 6.07 -0.25
CA ALA A 39 -5.83 7.04 -0.93
C ALA A 39 -7.33 6.81 -0.66
N TYR A 40 -7.66 5.90 0.26
CA TYR A 40 -9.02 5.44 0.53
C TYR A 40 -9.17 5.03 2.00
N GLU A 41 -10.40 4.94 2.48
CA GLU A 41 -10.71 4.44 3.82
C GLU A 41 -10.93 2.92 3.78
N PRO A 42 -10.13 2.12 4.51
CA PRO A 42 -10.37 0.70 4.70
C PRO A 42 -11.71 0.46 5.38
N LYS A 43 -12.43 -0.58 4.95
CA LYS A 43 -13.62 -1.03 5.67
C LYS A 43 -13.17 -1.92 6.83
N SER A 44 -13.36 -1.43 8.05
CA SER A 44 -13.11 -2.16 9.30
C SER A 44 -13.87 -3.48 9.39
#